data_AF-A0A3E0K720-F1
#
_entry.id   AF-A0A3E0K720-F1
#
_cell.length_a   1.000
_cell.length_b   1.000
_cell.length_c   1.000
_cell.angle_alpha   90.00
_cell.angle_beta   90.00
_cell.angle_gamma   90.00
#
_symmetry.space_group_name_H-M   'P 1'
#
loop_
_entity.id
_entity.type
_entity.pdbx_description
1 polymer ?
#
loop_
_entity_poly.entity_id
_entity_poly.type
_entity_poly.pdbx_seq_one_letter_code
_entity_poly.pdbx_strand_id
1 'polypeptide(L)'
;MHLDAGLKERQKRIKRNLSFDRDERKSKKIFYRQHQRRHIAVDEEVTFLIEKELIFLDDELTSRDEIVRKMSENVRKLGMITDVNAYMEAVLKREEKIPTTVGLNVSIPHGKSEAVQHPFVTFMRTKNPIVWDKRSDEKVKLIFMIGVPIEQKDKLHIKILAQISKNLIDETFRNRLLEASSTEEVYRLLKQIEDHIYAEGKENGE
;
A
#
# COMPACT_ATOMS: atom_id res chain seq x y z
N MET A 1 29.14 22.74 14.78
CA MET A 1 29.73 21.38 14.74
C MET A 1 28.91 20.49 15.68
N HIS A 2 28.58 19.26 15.24
CA HIS A 2 27.82 18.19 15.94
C HIS A 2 26.33 18.04 15.58
N LEU A 3 26.07 17.23 14.55
CA LEU A 3 24.76 16.63 14.22
C LEU A 3 24.91 15.19 13.64
N ASP A 4 26.06 14.53 13.83
CA ASP A 4 26.47 13.38 12.98
C ASP A 4 26.63 12.04 13.74
N ALA A 5 26.41 12.02 15.06
CA ALA A 5 26.58 10.80 15.86
C ALA A 5 25.39 9.82 15.70
N GLY A 6 24.15 10.32 15.79
CA GLY A 6 22.95 9.50 15.72
C GLY A 6 22.70 8.86 14.34
N LEU A 7 23.07 9.56 13.26
CA LEU A 7 22.96 9.04 11.89
C LEU A 7 23.94 7.88 11.65
N LYS A 8 25.16 8.00 12.17
CA LYS A 8 26.19 6.97 12.07
C LYS A 8 25.82 5.71 12.87
N GLU A 9 25.25 5.88 14.06
CA GLU A 9 24.75 4.76 14.87
C GLU A 9 23.57 4.02 14.21
N ARG A 10 22.63 4.78 13.62
CA ARG A 10 21.47 4.23 12.90
C ARG A 10 21.88 3.45 11.65
N GLN A 11 22.85 3.95 10.89
CA GLN A 11 23.46 3.22 9.76
C GLN A 11 24.20 1.95 10.19
N LYS A 12 24.84 1.96 11.36
CA LYS A 12 25.55 0.80 11.92
C LYS A 12 24.58 -0.31 12.33
N ARG A 13 23.43 0.06 12.90
CA ARG A 13 22.39 -0.87 13.36
C ARG A 13 21.67 -1.54 12.18
N ILE A 14 21.39 -0.79 11.10
CA ILE A 14 20.85 -1.33 9.85
C ILE A 14 21.83 -2.30 9.18
N LYS A 15 23.14 -1.99 9.19
CA LYS A 15 24.17 -2.88 8.63
C LYS A 15 24.37 -4.18 9.42
N ARG A 16 24.14 -4.17 10.74
CA ARG A 16 24.41 -5.33 11.62
C ARG A 16 23.37 -6.44 11.54
N ASN A 17 22.13 -6.14 11.13
CA ASN A 17 21.04 -7.13 11.08
C ASN A 17 20.80 -7.75 9.70
N LEU A 18 21.72 -7.61 8.73
CA LEU A 18 21.50 -8.02 7.35
C LEU A 18 22.35 -9.23 6.94
N SER A 19 21.87 -10.44 7.23
CA SER A 19 22.23 -11.64 6.46
C SER A 19 21.29 -11.76 5.24
N PHE A 20 21.51 -10.95 4.21
CA PHE A 20 20.69 -10.96 2.98
C PHE A 20 21.50 -10.87 1.70
N ASP A 21 20.90 -11.39 0.62
CA ASP A 21 21.46 -11.53 -0.72
C ASP A 21 21.72 -10.17 -1.41
N ARG A 22 22.58 -10.18 -2.43
CA ARG A 22 23.21 -9.01 -3.08
C ARG A 22 22.20 -8.13 -3.83
N ASP A 23 21.13 -8.70 -4.37
CA ASP A 23 20.14 -7.98 -5.17
C ASP A 23 19.15 -7.18 -4.31
N GLU A 24 18.71 -7.72 -3.16
CA GLU A 24 17.88 -6.99 -2.21
C GLU A 24 18.57 -5.75 -1.64
N ARG A 25 19.90 -5.82 -1.46
CA ARG A 25 20.71 -4.68 -0.99
C ARG A 25 20.72 -3.53 -2.00
N LYS A 26 20.72 -3.82 -3.31
CA LYS A 26 20.69 -2.78 -4.35
C LYS A 26 19.32 -2.12 -4.43
N SER A 27 18.24 -2.88 -4.42
CA SER A 27 16.86 -2.35 -4.46
C SER A 27 16.57 -1.48 -3.24
N LYS A 28 16.95 -1.92 -2.04
CA LYS A 28 16.84 -1.08 -0.82
C LYS A 28 17.68 0.19 -0.89
N LYS A 29 18.91 0.12 -1.41
CA LYS A 29 19.77 1.30 -1.51
C LYS A 29 19.23 2.33 -2.52
N ILE A 30 18.58 1.88 -3.59
CA ILE A 30 17.90 2.76 -4.55
C ILE A 30 16.64 3.35 -3.92
N PHE A 31 15.82 2.53 -3.28
CA PHE A 31 14.63 2.91 -2.53
C PHE A 31 14.94 3.99 -1.48
N TYR A 32 15.87 3.73 -0.55
CA TYR A 32 16.26 4.70 0.48
C TYR A 32 16.85 5.98 -0.11
N ARG A 33 17.61 5.90 -1.20
CA ARG A 33 18.30 7.07 -1.79
C ARG A 33 17.37 7.97 -2.60
N GLN A 34 16.32 7.43 -3.22
CA GLN A 34 15.28 8.24 -3.86
C GLN A 34 14.41 8.96 -2.83
N HIS A 35 14.13 8.32 -1.69
CA HIS A 35 13.22 8.85 -0.66
C HIS A 35 13.92 9.75 0.37
N GLN A 36 15.24 9.63 0.60
CA GLN A 36 15.99 10.54 1.47
C GLN A 36 16.23 11.94 0.90
N ARG A 37 16.06 12.17 -0.41
CA ARG A 37 16.18 13.53 -0.98
C ARG A 37 14.99 14.43 -0.66
N ARG A 38 13.88 13.88 -0.17
CA ARG A 38 12.77 14.63 0.40
C ARG A 38 13.06 14.92 1.88
N HIS A 39 14.04 15.79 2.14
CA HIS A 39 14.22 16.38 3.46
C HIS A 39 13.06 17.34 3.75
N ILE A 40 11.96 16.78 4.22
CA ILE A 40 11.05 17.47 5.13
C ILE A 40 11.31 16.79 6.47
N ALA A 41 11.66 17.58 7.49
CA ALA A 41 11.62 17.11 8.87
C ALA A 41 10.16 16.82 9.20
N VAL A 42 9.72 15.60 8.92
CA VAL A 42 8.45 15.05 9.37
C VAL A 42 8.82 14.13 10.52
N ASP A 43 8.17 14.30 11.67
CA ASP A 43 8.23 13.34 12.75
C ASP A 43 8.08 11.92 12.20
N GLU A 44 8.65 10.94 12.89
CA GLU A 44 8.68 9.52 12.51
C GLU A 44 7.29 8.85 12.35
N GLU A 45 6.20 9.63 12.36
CA GLU A 45 4.85 9.15 12.20
C GLU A 45 4.41 9.16 10.73
N VAL A 46 4.16 7.94 10.23
CA VAL A 46 3.17 7.65 9.20
C VAL A 46 3.53 8.13 7.79
N THR A 47 4.47 7.44 7.15
CA THR A 47 4.59 7.45 5.68
C THR A 47 4.18 6.07 5.15
N PHE A 48 3.12 6.01 4.34
CA PHE A 48 2.78 4.81 3.57
C PHE A 48 2.99 5.12 2.10
N LEU A 49 3.32 4.08 1.34
CA LEU A 49 3.81 4.28 -0.02
C LEU A 49 2.74 3.94 -1.04
N ILE A 50 2.48 4.93 -1.90
CA ILE A 50 1.84 4.75 -3.18
C ILE A 50 2.92 5.06 -4.21
N GLU A 51 3.30 4.04 -4.99
CA GLU A 51 4.28 4.13 -6.07
C GLU A 51 3.63 3.73 -7.40
N LYS A 52 4.15 4.24 -8.51
CA LYS A 52 3.59 3.95 -9.85
C LYS A 52 3.64 2.46 -10.17
N GLU A 53 4.67 1.79 -9.70
CA GLU A 53 4.89 0.36 -9.85
C GLU A 53 3.80 -0.45 -9.14
N LEU A 54 3.11 0.11 -8.14
CA LEU A 54 2.03 -0.54 -7.40
C LEU A 54 0.64 -0.36 -8.03
N ILE A 55 0.56 0.23 -9.23
CA ILE A 55 -0.68 0.55 -9.92
C ILE A 55 -0.82 -0.30 -11.18
N PHE A 56 -1.91 -1.07 -11.24
CA PHE A 56 -2.27 -1.92 -12.37
C PHE A 56 -3.56 -1.42 -13.01
N LEU A 57 -3.55 -1.20 -14.32
CA LEU A 57 -4.74 -0.75 -15.06
C LEU A 57 -5.19 -1.80 -16.06
N ASP A 58 -6.51 -1.93 -16.14
CA ASP A 58 -7.23 -2.78 -17.09
C ASP A 58 -6.70 -4.22 -17.12
N ASP A 59 -6.41 -4.74 -15.93
CA ASP A 59 -5.93 -6.11 -15.74
C ASP A 59 -7.02 -7.13 -16.13
N GLU A 60 -6.64 -8.20 -16.82
CA GLU A 60 -7.60 -9.20 -17.32
C GLU A 60 -7.85 -10.34 -16.33
N LEU A 61 -7.20 -10.33 -15.17
CA LEU A 61 -7.44 -11.30 -14.10
C LEU A 61 -8.92 -11.29 -13.66
N THR A 62 -9.44 -12.50 -13.41
CA THR A 62 -10.86 -12.71 -13.06
C THR A 62 -11.07 -13.29 -11.66
N SER A 63 -9.99 -13.66 -10.98
CA SER A 63 -10.01 -14.27 -9.65
C SER A 63 -9.42 -13.34 -8.60
N ARG A 64 -10.13 -13.20 -7.46
CA ARG A 64 -9.62 -12.52 -6.26
C ARG A 64 -8.22 -13.01 -5.90
N ASP A 65 -8.03 -14.33 -5.84
CA ASP A 65 -6.79 -14.93 -5.33
C ASP A 65 -5.61 -14.67 -6.29
N GLU A 66 -5.87 -14.63 -7.61
CA GLU A 66 -4.86 -14.28 -8.61
C GLU A 66 -4.48 -12.79 -8.53
N ILE A 67 -5.46 -11.91 -8.30
CA ILE A 67 -5.24 -10.47 -8.10
C ILE A 67 -4.39 -10.24 -6.85
N VAL A 68 -4.78 -10.82 -5.72
CA VAL A 68 -4.03 -10.70 -4.45
C VAL A 68 -2.61 -11.23 -4.63
N ARG A 69 -2.42 -12.36 -5.32
CA ARG A 69 -1.08 -12.89 -5.64
C ARG A 69 -0.26 -11.91 -6.46
N LYS A 70 -0.77 -11.43 -7.60
CA LYS A 70 -0.05 -10.53 -8.50
C LYS A 70 0.39 -9.24 -7.80
N MET A 71 -0.53 -8.64 -7.05
CA MET A 71 -0.22 -7.42 -6.29
C MET A 71 0.81 -7.70 -5.19
N SER A 72 0.71 -8.83 -4.48
CA SER A 72 1.67 -9.22 -3.42
C SER A 72 3.07 -9.49 -3.97
N GLU A 73 3.19 -10.17 -5.10
CA GLU A 73 4.47 -10.41 -5.78
C GLU A 73 5.15 -9.09 -6.17
N ASN A 74 4.36 -8.13 -6.63
CA ASN A 74 4.90 -6.83 -7.03
C ASN A 74 5.34 -5.99 -5.83
N VAL A 75 4.55 -5.98 -4.75
CA VAL A 75 4.93 -5.41 -3.46
C VAL A 75 6.23 -6.04 -2.93
N ARG A 76 6.43 -7.36 -3.09
CA ARG A 76 7.67 -8.04 -2.73
C ARG A 76 8.87 -7.57 -3.54
N LYS A 77 8.71 -7.35 -4.85
CA LYS A 77 9.79 -6.84 -5.73
C LYS A 77 10.30 -5.47 -5.28
N LEU A 78 9.43 -4.63 -4.71
CA LEU A 78 9.80 -3.34 -4.13
C LEU A 78 10.36 -3.44 -2.70
N GLY A 79 10.40 -4.62 -2.11
CA GLY A 79 10.96 -4.87 -0.78
C GLY A 79 10.05 -4.43 0.38
N MET A 80 8.76 -4.23 0.12
CA MET A 80 7.77 -3.80 1.14
C MET A 80 7.24 -4.95 2.00
N ILE A 81 7.29 -6.17 1.48
CA ILE A 81 7.05 -7.41 2.23
C ILE A 81 8.26 -8.35 2.12
N THR A 82 8.40 -9.28 3.07
CA THR A 82 9.45 -10.33 3.05
C THR A 82 8.98 -11.65 2.46
N ASP A 83 7.68 -11.96 2.58
CA ASP A 83 7.09 -13.24 2.15
C ASP A 83 5.73 -13.00 1.47
N VAL A 84 5.63 -13.40 0.20
CA VAL A 84 4.42 -13.27 -0.62
C VAL A 84 3.30 -14.18 -0.10
N ASN A 85 3.61 -15.43 0.22
CA ASN A 85 2.61 -16.42 0.60
C ASN A 85 2.03 -16.08 1.98
N ALA A 86 2.88 -15.70 2.94
CA ALA A 86 2.43 -15.31 4.28
C ALA A 86 1.55 -14.05 4.26
N TYR A 87 1.84 -13.09 3.38
CA TYR A 87 0.99 -11.90 3.23
C TYR A 87 -0.33 -12.23 2.52
N MET A 88 -0.27 -13.01 1.43
CA MET A 88 -1.45 -13.45 0.68
C MET A 88 -2.41 -14.25 1.58
N GLU A 89 -1.90 -15.22 2.34
CA GLU A 89 -2.70 -16.02 3.27
C GLU A 89 -3.40 -15.13 4.30
N ALA A 90 -2.69 -14.15 4.87
CA ALA A 90 -3.27 -13.22 5.83
C ALA A 90 -4.41 -12.36 5.24
N VAL A 91 -4.27 -11.93 3.98
CA VAL A 91 -5.29 -11.18 3.26
C VAL A 91 -6.50 -12.08 2.97
N LEU A 92 -6.30 -13.26 2.39
CA LEU A 92 -7.39 -14.17 2.04
C LEU A 92 -8.15 -14.66 3.27
N LYS A 93 -7.45 -14.98 4.35
CA LYS A 93 -8.06 -15.34 5.65
C LYS A 93 -8.89 -14.20 6.23
N ARG A 94 -8.55 -12.93 5.95
CA ARG A 94 -9.35 -11.78 6.35
C ARG A 94 -10.61 -11.66 5.48
N GLU A 95 -10.49 -11.85 4.17
CA GLU A 95 -11.63 -11.84 3.23
C GLU A 95 -12.64 -12.95 3.52
N GLU A 96 -12.17 -14.14 3.89
CA GLU A 96 -13.03 -15.29 4.22
C GLU A 96 -13.94 -15.03 5.43
N LYS A 97 -13.51 -14.21 6.39
CA LYS A 97 -14.34 -13.87 7.55
C LYS A 97 -15.52 -13.00 7.15
N ILE A 98 -15.22 -11.85 6.55
CA ILE A 98 -16.18 -10.87 6.07
C ILE A 98 -15.51 -10.19 4.87
N PRO A 99 -16.15 -10.13 3.69
CA PRO A 99 -15.60 -9.43 2.53
C PRO A 99 -15.22 -7.99 2.87
N THR A 100 -14.16 -7.49 2.25
CA THR A 100 -13.81 -6.05 2.34
C THR A 100 -14.36 -5.25 1.17
N THR A 101 -15.39 -5.78 0.50
CA THR A 101 -16.17 -4.99 -0.43
C THR A 101 -16.89 -3.87 0.32
N VAL A 102 -16.95 -2.70 -0.31
CA VAL A 102 -17.56 -1.50 0.27
C VAL A 102 -18.69 -0.94 -0.60
N GLY A 103 -19.20 -1.75 -1.54
CA GLY A 103 -20.07 -1.30 -2.61
C GLY A 103 -19.31 -0.54 -3.71
N LEU A 104 -20.08 0.04 -4.63
CA LEU A 104 -19.58 0.97 -5.66
C LEU A 104 -18.46 0.38 -6.56
N ASN A 105 -18.46 -0.94 -6.77
CA ASN A 105 -17.44 -1.69 -7.49
C ASN A 105 -16.05 -1.69 -6.82
N VAL A 106 -15.97 -1.58 -5.49
CA VAL A 106 -14.69 -1.47 -4.78
C VAL A 106 -14.50 -2.55 -3.73
N SER A 107 -13.26 -3.05 -3.63
CA SER A 107 -12.77 -3.84 -2.49
C SER A 107 -11.48 -3.27 -1.93
N ILE A 108 -11.29 -3.37 -0.62
CA ILE A 108 -10.12 -2.86 0.10
C ILE A 108 -9.44 -3.99 0.90
N PRO A 109 -8.89 -5.01 0.22
CA PRO A 109 -8.33 -6.18 0.90
C PRO A 109 -7.11 -5.84 1.75
N HIS A 110 -7.03 -6.44 2.94
CA HIS A 110 -5.95 -6.21 3.89
C HIS A 110 -5.83 -7.40 4.85
N GLY A 111 -4.67 -7.57 5.49
CA GLY A 111 -4.40 -8.70 6.39
C GLY A 111 -3.44 -8.34 7.53
N LYS A 112 -3.49 -9.09 8.65
CA LYS A 112 -2.44 -9.04 9.68
C LYS A 112 -1.32 -9.98 9.27
N SER A 113 -0.15 -9.47 8.91
CA SER A 113 1.00 -10.29 8.53
C SER A 113 2.31 -9.68 9.00
N GLU A 114 3.17 -10.49 9.62
CA GLU A 114 4.55 -10.13 10.00
C GLU A 114 5.44 -9.93 8.77
N ALA A 115 4.99 -10.39 7.60
CA ALA A 115 5.72 -10.21 6.35
C ALA A 115 5.83 -8.72 5.94
N VAL A 116 4.95 -7.84 6.44
CA VAL A 116 4.94 -6.42 6.04
C VAL A 116 6.04 -5.64 6.75
N GLN A 117 6.97 -5.09 5.98
CA GLN A 117 8.10 -4.30 6.48
C GLN A 117 7.89 -2.79 6.37
N HIS A 118 7.14 -2.38 5.35
CA HIS A 118 6.85 -0.97 5.07
C HIS A 118 5.36 -0.81 4.78
N PRO A 119 4.70 0.26 5.28
CA PRO A 119 3.31 0.51 4.94
C PRO A 119 3.15 0.83 3.44
N PHE A 120 2.14 0.26 2.79
CA PHE A 120 1.87 0.47 1.36
C PHE A 120 0.37 0.41 1.04
N VAL A 121 0.03 1.04 -0.07
CA VAL A 121 -1.24 0.82 -0.78
C VAL A 121 -0.90 0.48 -2.23
N THR A 122 -1.41 -0.65 -2.70
CA THR A 122 -1.34 -1.04 -4.11
C THR A 122 -2.74 -1.07 -4.70
N PHE A 123 -2.86 -0.65 -5.94
CA PHE A 123 -4.14 -0.44 -6.61
C PHE A 123 -4.21 -1.23 -7.90
N MET A 124 -5.37 -1.83 -8.15
CA MET A 124 -5.69 -2.46 -9.42
C MET A 124 -7.07 -2.01 -9.90
N ARG A 125 -7.15 -1.61 -11.16
CA ARG A 125 -8.38 -1.57 -11.93
C ARG A 125 -8.42 -2.79 -12.85
N THR A 126 -9.43 -3.65 -12.72
CA THR A 126 -9.62 -4.75 -13.66
C THR A 126 -10.30 -4.24 -14.94
N LYS A 127 -10.07 -4.91 -16.07
CA LYS A 127 -10.71 -4.60 -17.35
C LYS A 127 -12.22 -4.78 -17.25
N ASN A 128 -12.64 -5.92 -16.71
CA ASN A 128 -14.03 -6.27 -16.46
C ASN A 128 -14.29 -6.40 -14.96
N PRO A 129 -15.47 -6.03 -14.44
CA PRO A 129 -15.84 -6.30 -13.06
C PRO A 129 -15.80 -7.80 -12.76
N ILE A 130 -15.26 -8.18 -11.61
CA ILE A 130 -15.11 -9.57 -11.19
C ILE A 130 -15.94 -9.85 -9.94
N VAL A 131 -16.39 -11.10 -9.76
CA VAL A 131 -17.01 -11.53 -8.50
C VAL A 131 -15.92 -11.63 -7.44
N TRP A 132 -16.03 -10.84 -6.36
CA TRP A 132 -14.99 -10.77 -5.34
C TRP A 132 -15.13 -11.84 -4.26
N ASP A 133 -16.35 -12.00 -3.75
CA ASP A 133 -16.70 -13.07 -2.81
C ASP A 133 -17.64 -14.05 -3.49
N LYS A 134 -17.26 -15.32 -3.57
CA LYS A 134 -18.09 -16.39 -4.17
C LYS A 134 -19.41 -16.63 -3.44
N ARG A 135 -19.57 -16.07 -2.24
CA ARG A 135 -20.82 -16.11 -1.45
C ARG A 135 -21.78 -14.95 -1.79
N SER A 136 -21.37 -14.04 -2.67
CA SER A 136 -22.10 -12.83 -3.05
C SER A 136 -22.08 -12.64 -4.57
N ASP A 137 -23.10 -11.97 -5.11
CA ASP A 137 -23.12 -11.53 -6.51
C ASP A 137 -22.44 -10.17 -6.71
N GLU A 138 -21.94 -9.56 -5.64
CA GLU A 138 -21.25 -8.28 -5.70
C GLU A 138 -19.97 -8.37 -6.53
N LYS A 139 -19.87 -7.48 -7.51
CA LYS A 139 -18.71 -7.37 -8.39
C LYS A 139 -17.87 -6.15 -8.04
N VAL A 140 -16.56 -6.29 -8.22
CA VAL A 140 -15.60 -5.21 -8.03
C VAL A 140 -14.78 -4.99 -9.27
N LYS A 141 -14.39 -3.73 -9.48
CA LYS A 141 -13.51 -3.30 -10.57
C LYS A 141 -12.30 -2.53 -10.04
N LEU A 142 -12.41 -1.89 -8.88
CA LEU A 142 -11.33 -1.19 -8.20
C LEU A 142 -10.91 -1.96 -6.94
N ILE A 143 -9.62 -2.24 -6.81
CA ILE A 143 -9.07 -3.00 -5.69
C ILE A 143 -7.95 -2.17 -5.06
N PHE A 144 -8.07 -1.89 -3.76
CA PHE A 144 -7.07 -1.16 -2.97
C PHE A 144 -6.51 -2.10 -1.90
N MET A 145 -5.41 -2.80 -2.19
CA MET A 145 -4.82 -3.70 -1.22
C MET A 145 -3.84 -2.97 -0.31
N ILE A 146 -4.00 -3.16 1.00
CA ILE A 146 -3.25 -2.42 2.03
C ILE A 146 -2.37 -3.36 2.84
N GLY A 147 -1.12 -2.99 3.06
CA GLY A 147 -0.24 -3.61 4.04
C GLY A 147 0.29 -2.58 5.01
N VAL A 148 0.19 -2.87 6.31
CA VAL A 148 0.79 -2.06 7.38
C VAL A 148 1.51 -3.00 8.35
N PRO A 149 2.75 -2.71 8.80
CA PRO A 149 3.43 -3.49 9.83
C PRO A 149 2.57 -3.63 11.10
N ILE A 150 2.68 -4.77 11.78
CA ILE A 150 1.80 -5.11 12.92
C ILE A 150 1.93 -4.08 14.04
N GLU A 151 3.12 -3.56 14.27
CA GLU A 151 3.44 -2.58 15.32
C GLU A 151 2.76 -1.23 15.09
N GLN A 152 2.43 -0.91 13.84
CA GLN A 152 1.79 0.35 13.45
C GLN A 152 0.29 0.16 13.13
N LYS A 153 -0.22 -1.06 13.33
CA LYS A 153 -1.47 -1.47 12.73
C LYS A 153 -2.64 -0.61 13.21
N ASP A 154 -2.76 -0.29 14.49
CA ASP A 154 -4.03 0.26 14.95
C ASP A 154 -4.23 1.74 14.57
N LYS A 155 -3.17 2.55 14.51
CA LYS A 155 -3.29 3.97 14.13
C LYS A 155 -3.22 4.18 12.62
N LEU A 156 -2.21 3.63 11.94
CA LEU A 156 -1.95 3.92 10.54
C LEU A 156 -2.96 3.23 9.62
N HIS A 157 -3.26 1.96 9.87
CA HIS A 157 -4.22 1.20 9.05
C HIS A 157 -5.60 1.88 9.04
N ILE A 158 -6.08 2.32 10.20
CA ILE A 158 -7.39 2.97 10.32
C ILE A 158 -7.40 4.31 9.57
N LYS A 159 -6.32 5.10 9.67
CA LYS A 159 -6.19 6.37 8.93
C LYS A 159 -6.21 6.14 7.41
N ILE A 160 -5.45 5.16 6.90
CA ILE A 160 -5.44 4.81 5.47
C ILE A 160 -6.84 4.39 5.02
N LEU A 161 -7.48 3.47 5.76
CA LEU A 161 -8.82 3.00 5.44
C LEU A 161 -9.84 4.15 5.43
N ALA A 162 -9.83 5.02 6.44
CA ALA A 162 -10.75 6.14 6.52
C ALA A 162 -10.60 7.09 5.33
N GLN A 163 -9.37 7.41 4.95
CA GLN A 163 -9.11 8.33 3.84
C GLN A 163 -9.43 7.72 2.47
N ILE A 164 -9.10 6.45 2.26
CA ILE A 164 -9.54 5.73 1.05
C ILE A 164 -11.08 5.73 0.99
N SER A 165 -11.76 5.31 2.06
CA SER A 165 -13.23 5.27 2.09
C SER A 165 -13.86 6.64 1.87
N LYS A 166 -13.32 7.71 2.48
CA LYS A 166 -13.78 9.09 2.29
C LYS A 166 -13.70 9.53 0.82
N ASN A 167 -12.56 9.28 0.16
CA ASN A 167 -12.39 9.59 -1.26
C ASN A 167 -13.28 8.71 -2.14
N LEU A 168 -13.49 7.45 -1.76
CA LEU A 168 -14.37 6.54 -2.49
C LEU A 168 -15.85 6.85 -2.34
N ILE A 169 -16.29 7.69 -1.41
CA ILE A 169 -17.68 8.19 -1.37
C ILE A 169 -17.91 9.24 -2.47
N ASP A 170 -16.89 10.00 -2.84
CA ASP A 170 -16.95 10.95 -3.95
C ASP A 170 -17.03 10.21 -5.30
N GLU A 171 -18.17 10.36 -5.97
CA GLU A 171 -18.42 9.79 -7.29
C GLU A 171 -17.45 10.32 -8.34
N THR A 172 -17.08 11.60 -8.27
CA THR A 172 -16.13 12.22 -9.20
C THR A 172 -14.77 11.55 -9.07
N PHE A 173 -14.31 11.30 -7.84
CA PHE A 173 -13.05 10.60 -7.60
C PHE A 173 -13.08 9.17 -8.15
N ARG A 174 -14.15 8.41 -7.87
CA ARG A 174 -14.32 7.05 -8.39
C ARG A 174 -14.35 7.00 -9.91
N ASN A 175 -15.12 7.89 -10.56
CA ASN A 175 -15.21 7.93 -12.02
C ASN A 175 -13.87 8.27 -12.65
N ARG A 176 -13.11 9.20 -12.06
CA ARG A 176 -11.73 9.49 -12.50
C ARG A 176 -10.82 8.26 -12.43
N LEU A 177 -10.93 7.42 -11.40
CA LEU A 177 -10.19 6.16 -11.32
C LEU A 177 -10.66 5.13 -12.37
N LEU A 178 -11.96 5.07 -12.64
CA LEU A 178 -12.53 4.15 -13.64
C LEU A 178 -12.16 4.53 -15.07
N GLU A 179 -12.02 5.82 -15.35
CA GLU A 179 -11.80 6.38 -16.70
C GLU A 179 -10.33 6.74 -16.98
N ALA A 180 -9.48 6.79 -15.96
CA ALA A 180 -8.07 7.16 -16.11
C ALA A 180 -7.39 6.36 -17.23
N SER A 181 -6.70 7.07 -18.12
CA SER A 181 -6.09 6.50 -19.32
C SER A 181 -4.64 6.05 -19.11
N SER A 182 -4.06 6.38 -17.95
CA SER A 182 -2.67 6.09 -17.63
C SER A 182 -2.42 5.86 -16.15
N THR A 183 -1.38 5.07 -15.87
CA THR A 183 -0.84 4.87 -14.52
C THR A 183 -0.50 6.20 -13.85
N GLU A 184 -0.07 7.20 -14.61
CA GLU A 184 0.26 8.53 -14.09
C GLU A 184 -0.96 9.28 -13.53
N GLU A 185 -2.09 9.21 -14.22
CA GLU A 185 -3.33 9.84 -13.78
C GLU A 185 -3.83 9.21 -12.48
N VAL A 186 -3.85 7.88 -12.42
CA VAL A 186 -4.20 7.15 -11.19
C VAL A 186 -3.21 7.44 -10.09
N TYR A 187 -1.92 7.46 -10.37
CA TYR A 187 -0.90 7.81 -9.39
C TYR A 187 -1.17 9.19 -8.79
N ARG A 188 -1.43 10.21 -9.60
CA ARG A 188 -1.77 11.56 -9.11
C ARG A 188 -3.02 11.58 -8.23
N LEU A 189 -4.07 10.84 -8.62
CA LEU A 189 -5.28 10.69 -7.81
C LEU A 189 -4.99 10.08 -6.44
N LEU A 190 -4.25 8.97 -6.43
CA LEU A 190 -3.94 8.25 -5.21
C LEU A 190 -2.98 9.03 -4.30
N LYS A 191 -2.03 9.80 -4.85
CA LYS A 191 -1.15 10.68 -4.05
C LYS A 191 -1.93 11.74 -3.28
N GLN A 192 -3.08 12.19 -3.77
CA GLN A 192 -3.93 13.09 -3.00
C GLN A 192 -4.37 12.44 -1.68
N ILE A 193 -4.68 11.14 -1.66
CA ILE A 193 -5.03 10.42 -0.41
C ILE A 193 -3.87 10.46 0.57
N GLU A 194 -2.65 10.23 0.08
CA GLU A 194 -1.42 10.28 0.89
C GLU A 194 -1.20 11.69 1.47
N ASP A 195 -1.34 12.73 0.65
CA ASP A 195 -1.17 14.13 1.04
C ASP A 195 -2.17 14.56 2.13
N HIS A 196 -3.43 14.13 2.06
CA HIS A 196 -4.43 14.41 3.09
C HIS A 196 -4.09 13.75 4.43
N ILE A 197 -3.57 12.52 4.41
CA ILE A 197 -3.13 11.82 5.63
C ILE A 197 -1.99 12.59 6.31
N TYR A 198 -1.05 13.14 5.53
CA TYR A 198 0.02 13.98 6.06
C TYR A 198 -0.47 15.33 6.59
N ALA A 199 -1.43 15.96 5.93
CA ALA A 199 -2.00 17.23 6.37
C ALA A 199 -2.72 17.09 7.74
N GLU A 200 -3.59 16.09 7.87
CA GLU A 200 -4.31 15.81 9.13
C GLU A 200 -3.38 15.40 10.27
N GLY A 201 -2.23 14.78 9.95
CA GLY A 201 -1.21 14.45 10.95
C GLY A 201 -0.56 15.68 11.59
N LYS A 202 -0.44 16.80 10.85
CA LYS A 202 0.15 18.04 11.36
C LYS A 202 -0.82 18.84 12.22
N GLU A 203 -2.11 18.83 11.88
CA GLU A 203 -3.14 19.60 12.61
C GLU A 203 -3.48 19.00 13.99
N ASN A 204 -3.29 17.68 14.16
CA ASN A 204 -3.59 16.99 15.43
C ASN A 204 -2.37 16.89 16.37
N GLY A 205 -1.25 17.52 16.03
CA GLY A 205 0.02 17.46 16.76
C GLY A 205 0.36 18.74 17.56
N GLU A 206 -0.58 19.67 17.71
CA GLU A 206 -0.47 20.84 18.60
C GLU A 206 -0.98 20.56 20.02
#